data_AF-A0A7G4A010-F1
#
_entry.id   AF-A0A7G4A010-F1
#
_cell.length_a   1.000
_cell.length_b   1.000
_cell.length_c   1.000
_cell.angle_alpha   90.00
_cell.angle_beta   90.00
_cell.angle_gamma   90.00
#
_symmetry.space_group_name_H-M   'P 1'
#
loop_
_entity.id
_entity.type
_entity.pdbx_description
1 polymer ?
#
loop_
_entity_poly.entity_id
_entity_poly.type
_entity_poly.pdbx_seq_one_letter_code
_entity_poly.pdbx_strand_id
1 'polypeptide(L)' 'MTPAKELPIVIEKSQEDVDQIIALVHSSNLPEGTKPFVIGCIHLASWIPRAHWSSIK' A
#
# COMPACT_ATOMS: atom_id res chain seq x y z
N MET A 1 11.36 22.36 19.63
CA MET A 1 11.37 21.75 18.28
C MET A 1 10.21 20.78 18.24
N THR A 2 9.06 21.17 17.69
CA THR A 2 7.99 20.21 17.37
C THR A 2 8.50 19.30 16.26
N PRO A 3 8.44 17.96 16.37
CA PRO A 3 8.75 17.10 15.24
C PRO A 3 7.79 17.54 14.14
N ALA A 4 8.34 18.04 13.02
CA ALA A 4 7.55 18.22 11.82
C ALA A 4 6.93 16.84 11.58
N LYS A 5 5.62 16.76 11.78
CA LYS A 5 4.82 15.56 11.60
C LYS A 5 4.79 15.36 10.08
N GLU A 6 5.88 14.86 9.52
CA GLU A 6 6.01 14.60 8.09
C GLU A 6 4.86 13.68 7.72
N LEU A 7 3.91 14.24 6.98
CA LEU A 7 2.74 13.48 6.56
C LEU A 7 3.24 12.38 5.63
N PRO A 8 2.66 11.16 5.72
CA PRO A 8 3.00 10.11 4.78
C PRO A 8 2.80 10.63 3.35
N ILE A 9 3.87 10.57 2.56
CA ILE A 9 3.86 11.03 1.17
C ILE A 9 3.07 9.99 0.38
N VAL A 10 1.93 10.39 -0.16
CA VAL A 10 1.15 9.54 -1.07
C VAL A 10 1.84 9.57 -2.43
N ILE A 11 2.37 8.43 -2.85
CA ILE A 11 2.98 8.23 -4.17
C ILE A 11 1.96 7.52 -5.04
N GLU A 12 1.59 8.12 -6.17
CA GLU A 12 0.74 7.44 -7.15
C GLU A 12 1.52 6.29 -7.80
N LYS A 13 0.93 5.10 -7.74
CA LYS A 13 1.41 3.90 -8.40
C LYS A 13 0.45 3.55 -9.53
N SER A 14 0.98 3.16 -10.69
CA SER A 14 0.15 2.64 -11.77
C SER A 14 -0.34 1.23 -11.40
N GLN A 15 -1.34 0.72 -12.13
CA GLN A 15 -1.82 -0.63 -11.90
C GLN A 15 -0.71 -1.67 -12.17
N GLU A 16 0.16 -1.42 -13.16
CA GLU A 16 1.28 -2.32 -13.47
C GLU A 16 2.28 -2.40 -12.32
N ASP A 17 2.55 -1.28 -11.64
CA ASP A 17 3.38 -1.25 -10.44
C ASP A 17 2.76 -2.06 -9.30
N VAL A 18 1.44 -1.98 -9.12
CA VAL A 18 0.70 -2.76 -8.13
C VAL A 18 0.78 -4.26 -8.42
N ASP A 19 0.59 -4.65 -9.68
CA ASP A 19 0.65 -6.04 -10.12
C ASP A 19 2.06 -6.64 -9.93
N GLN A 20 3.11 -5.86 -10.20
CA GLN A 20 4.49 -6.26 -9.91
C GLN A 20 4.73 -6.48 -8.41
N ILE A 21 4.19 -5.61 -7.56
CA ILE A 21 4.31 -5.78 -6.10
C ILE A 21 3.59 -7.05 -5.65
N ILE A 22 2.41 -7.34 -6.21
CA ILE A 22 1.67 -8.57 -5.91
C ILE A 22 2.47 -9.82 -6.35
N ALA A 23 3.09 -9.80 -7.52
CA ALA A 23 3.96 -10.88 -7.99
C ALA A 23 5.17 -11.10 -7.06
N LEU A 24 5.73 -10.02 -6.50
CA LEU A 24 6.78 -10.11 -5.48
C LEU A 24 6.27 -10.73 -4.17
N VAL A 25 5.06 -10.41 -3.74
CA VAL A 25 4.44 -11.04 -2.55
C VAL A 25 4.24 -12.53 -2.80
N HIS A 26 3.80 -12.94 -3.98
CA HIS A 26 3.66 -14.35 -4.33
C HIS A 26 5.01 -15.10 -4.30
N SER A 27 6.08 -14.49 -4.81
CA SER A 27 7.43 -15.08 -4.82
C SER A 27 8.19 -14.95 -3.50
N SER A 28 7.67 -14.18 -2.54
CA SER A 28 8.29 -14.01 -1.23
C SER A 28 8.21 -15.27 -0.36
N ASN A 29 9.11 -15.35 0.62
CA ASN A 29 9.12 -16.38 1.67
C ASN A 29 8.10 -16.12 2.80
N LEU A 30 7.08 -15.27 2.56
CA LEU A 30 5.99 -15.10 3.51
C LEU A 30 5.20 -16.41 3.66
N PRO A 31 4.63 -16.69 4.83
CA PRO A 31 3.74 -17.83 5.00
C PRO A 31 2.57 -17.77 4.00
N GLU A 32 2.19 -18.90 3.42
CA GLU A 32 1.08 -18.96 2.45
C GLU A 32 -0.24 -18.44 3.03
N GLY A 33 -0.48 -18.61 4.34
CA GLY A 33 -1.64 -18.01 5.01
C GLY A 33 -1.60 -16.49 5.13
N THR A 34 -0.42 -15.87 5.04
CA THR A 34 -0.21 -14.43 5.21
C THR A 34 -0.22 -13.68 3.88
N LYS A 35 0.16 -14.32 2.77
CA LYS A 35 0.20 -13.69 1.43
C LYS A 35 -1.16 -13.09 1.01
N PRO A 36 -2.31 -13.78 1.17
CA PRO A 36 -3.61 -13.22 0.80
C PRO A 36 -3.97 -11.96 1.58
N PHE A 37 -3.61 -11.93 2.87
CA PHE A 37 -3.83 -10.76 3.72
C PHE A 37 -3.02 -9.55 3.22
N VAL A 38 -1.73 -9.75 2.93
CA VAL A 38 -0.86 -8.68 2.41
C VAL A 38 -1.35 -8.16 1.05
N ILE A 39 -1.75 -9.07 0.15
CA ILE A 39 -2.32 -8.69 -1.15
C ILE A 39 -3.62 -7.89 -0.97
N GLY A 40 -4.49 -8.29 -0.04
CA GLY A 40 -5.69 -7.54 0.32
C GLY A 40 -5.38 -6.12 0.79
N CYS A 41 -4.36 -5.95 1.62
CA CYS A 41 -3.90 -4.63 2.07
C CYS A 41 -3.37 -3.77 0.92
N ILE A 42 -2.65 -4.35 -0.04
CA ILE A 42 -2.15 -3.64 -1.23
C ILE A 42 -3.33 -3.14 -2.07
N HIS A 43 -4.29 -4.01 -2.39
CA HIS A 43 -5.49 -3.60 -3.13
C HIS A 43 -6.26 -2.51 -2.41
N LEU A 44 -6.45 -2.63 -1.09
CA LEU A 44 -7.14 -1.62 -0.31
C LEU A 44 -6.42 -0.26 -0.37
N ALA A 45 -5.09 -0.26 -0.21
CA ALA A 45 -4.30 0.96 -0.30
C ALA A 45 -4.37 1.60 -1.70
N SER A 46 -4.39 0.78 -2.76
CA SER A 46 -4.50 1.24 -4.14
C SER A 46 -5.89 1.77 -4.50
N TRP A 47 -6.95 1.29 -3.82
CA TRP A 47 -8.33 1.73 -4.04
C TRP A 47 -8.69 3.05 -3.35
N ILE A 48 -7.97 3.46 -2.30
CA ILE A 48 -8.31 4.68 -1.56
C ILE A 48 -7.92 5.91 -2.40
N PRO A 49 -8.90 6.70 -2.89
CA PRO A 49 -8.60 7.90 -3.68
C PRO A 49 -7.84 8.91 -2.83
N ARG A 50 -6.92 9.69 -3.43
CA ARG A 50 -6.11 10.71 -2.74
C ARG A 50 -6.92 11.61 -1.78
N ALA A 51 -8.16 11.92 -2.14
CA ALA A 51 -9.08 12.75 -1.34
C ALA A 51 -9.44 12.14 0.02
N HIS A 52 -9.50 10.81 0.13
CA HIS A 52 -9.79 10.12 1.39
C HIS A 52 -8.59 10.09 2.33
N TRP A 53 -7.36 9.96 1.81
CA TRP A 53 -6.15 10.04 2.64
C TRP A 53 -5.99 11.42 3.30
N SER A 54 -6.44 12.49 2.66
CA SER A 54 -6.42 13.84 3.24
C SER A 54 -7.45 14.05 4.36
N SER A 55 -8.48 13.19 4.46
CA SER A 55 -9.55 13.31 5.47
C SER A 55 -9.27 12.46 6.72
N ILE A 56 -8.27 11.58 6.71
CA ILE A 56 -7.80 10.83 7.89
C ILE A 56 -6.75 11.68 8.65
N LYS A 57 -7.03 12.98 8.83
CA LYS A 57 -6.11 13.96 9.40
C LYS A 57 -6.65 14.53 10.71
#